data_AF-A0A952AH21-F1
#
_entry.id   AF-A0A952AH21-F1
#
_cell.length_a   1.000
_cell.length_b   1.000
_cell.length_c   1.000
_cell.angle_alpha   90.00
_cell.angle_beta   90.00
_cell.angle_gamma   90.00
#
_symmetry.space_group_name_H-M   'P 1'
#
loop_
_entity.id
_entity.type
_entity.pdbx_description
1 polymer ?
#
loop_
_entity_poly.entity_id
_entity_poly.type
_entity_poly.pdbx_seq_one_letter_code
_entity_poly.pdbx_strand_id
1 'polypeptide(L)'
;MARYTGPKTKISRIFGEPILGNGKWLSKNSNPPGQHGAARKRKSLGEYALQLREKQKAKYTYGVLERQFRKTFDEASRMKGVKGENLIKLLEA
;
A
#
# COMPACT_ATOMS: atom_id res chain seq x y z
N MET A 1 0.38 -13.99 -14.16
CA MET A 1 0.64 -12.59 -13.73
C MET A 1 1.40 -12.65 -12.41
N ALA A 2 2.61 -12.08 -12.34
CA ALA A 2 3.37 -12.09 -11.09
C ALA A 2 2.72 -11.15 -10.07
N ARG A 3 2.72 -11.55 -8.79
CA ARG A 3 2.15 -10.81 -7.65
C ARG A 3 2.98 -11.07 -6.41
N TYR A 4 2.84 -10.23 -5.39
CA TYR A 4 3.54 -10.45 -4.13
C TYR A 4 3.00 -11.71 -3.41
N THR A 5 3.86 -12.71 -3.22
CA THR A 5 3.54 -13.97 -2.52
C THR A 5 4.26 -14.11 -1.17
N GLY A 6 4.94 -13.06 -0.72
CA GLY A 6 5.71 -13.06 0.51
C GLY A 6 4.86 -12.88 1.79
N PRO A 7 5.53 -12.67 2.95
CA PRO A 7 4.86 -12.55 4.24
C PRO A 7 3.87 -11.36 4.32
N LYS A 8 2.57 -11.67 4.34
CA LYS A 8 1.49 -10.65 4.43
C LYS A 8 1.53 -9.85 5.74
N THR A 9 1.85 -10.50 6.85
CA THR A 9 1.96 -9.85 8.17
C THR A 9 3.05 -8.78 8.19
N LYS A 10 4.16 -9.01 7.48
CA LYS A 10 5.24 -8.03 7.32
C LYS A 10 4.73 -6.76 6.63
N ILE A 11 3.95 -6.90 5.56
CA ILE A 11 3.36 -5.79 4.82
C ILE A 11 2.36 -5.02 5.69
N SER A 12 1.43 -5.71 6.36
CA SER A 12 0.48 -5.06 7.27
C SER A 12 1.17 -4.28 8.39
N ARG A 13 2.29 -4.79 8.93
CA ARG A 13 3.09 -4.08 9.96
C ARG A 13 3.84 -2.86 9.42
N ILE A 14 4.23 -2.84 8.14
CA ILE A 14 4.83 -1.66 7.50
C ILE A 14 3.79 -0.53 7.42
N PHE A 15 2.57 -0.85 6.99
CA PHE A 15 1.50 0.12 6.87
C PHE A 15 0.79 0.44 8.18
N GLY A 16 0.92 -0.42 9.20
CA GLY A 16 0.20 -0.25 10.46
C GLY A 16 -1.30 -0.52 10.34
N GLU A 17 -1.74 -1.15 9.25
CA GLU A 17 -3.15 -1.40 8.90
C GLU A 17 -3.30 -2.84 8.33
N PRO A 18 -4.41 -3.54 8.60
CA PRO A 18 -4.61 -4.93 8.19
C PRO A 18 -5.04 -5.04 6.72
N ILE A 19 -4.20 -4.57 5.78
CA ILE A 19 -4.56 -4.44 4.36
C ILE A 19 -4.57 -5.74 3.53
N LEU A 20 -4.05 -6.86 4.06
CA LEU A 20 -3.89 -8.12 3.31
C LEU A 20 -4.58 -9.33 3.99
N GLY A 21 -5.52 -9.09 4.90
CA GLY A 21 -6.27 -10.13 5.60
C GLY A 21 -6.34 -9.90 7.11
N ASN A 22 -6.55 -10.98 7.87
CA ASN A 22 -6.86 -10.90 9.30
C ASN A 22 -5.74 -10.20 10.09
N GLY A 23 -6.11 -9.09 10.75
CA GLY A 23 -5.26 -8.24 11.58
C GLY A 23 -4.79 -8.85 12.90
N LYS A 24 -4.97 -10.17 13.11
CA LYS A 24 -4.57 -10.89 14.33
C LYS A 24 -3.17 -10.53 14.85
N TRP A 25 -2.23 -10.28 13.94
CA TRP A 25 -0.82 -9.98 14.25
C TRP A 25 -0.47 -8.49 14.27
N LEU A 26 -1.47 -7.62 14.12
CA LEU A 26 -1.34 -6.18 14.12
C LEU A 26 -2.00 -5.61 15.38
N SER A 27 -1.26 -5.63 16.49
CA SER A 27 -1.71 -5.00 17.73
C SER A 27 -1.36 -3.50 17.75
N LYS A 28 -1.97 -2.75 18.67
CA LYS A 28 -1.74 -1.30 18.86
C LYS A 28 -0.25 -0.94 19.07
N ASN A 29 0.55 -1.88 19.60
CA ASN A 29 1.99 -1.74 19.85
C ASN A 29 2.86 -2.44 18.78
N SER A 30 2.28 -2.81 17.64
CA SER A 30 3.03 -3.45 16.58
C SER A 30 3.97 -2.45 15.89
N ASN A 31 5.26 -2.64 16.13
CA ASN A 31 6.31 -1.88 15.45
C ASN A 31 6.46 -2.32 13.98
N PRO A 32 6.94 -1.44 13.08
CA PRO A 32 7.39 -1.84 11.75
C PRO A 32 8.41 -2.99 11.82
N PRO A 33 8.49 -3.85 10.80
CA PRO A 33 9.48 -4.93 10.78
C PRO A 33 10.92 -4.40 10.69
N GLY A 34 11.87 -5.19 11.19
CA GLY A 34 13.31 -4.90 11.17
C GLY A 34 13.88 -4.48 12.52
N GLN A 35 15.21 -4.57 12.67
CA GLN A 35 15.94 -4.31 13.92
C GLN A 35 15.65 -2.91 14.50
N HIS A 36 15.55 -1.90 13.63
CA HIS A 36 15.24 -0.53 14.04
C HIS A 36 13.75 -0.23 14.19
N GLY A 37 12.86 -1.21 13.97
CA GLY A 37 11.41 -1.00 13.98
C GLY A 37 10.89 -0.43 15.29
N ALA A 38 11.41 -0.92 16.43
CA ALA A 38 11.04 -0.45 17.76
C ALA A 38 11.69 0.89 18.14
N ALA A 39 12.93 1.13 17.68
CA ALA A 39 13.67 2.37 17.94
C ALA A 39 13.22 3.54 17.07
N ARG A 40 12.50 3.27 15.97
CA ARG A 40 11.95 4.29 15.09
C ARG A 40 10.78 4.98 15.81
N LYS A 41 11.07 5.97 16.67
CA LYS A 41 10.08 7.02 16.98
C LYS A 41 9.45 7.44 15.66
N ARG A 42 8.12 7.43 15.56
CA ARG A 42 7.38 7.83 14.35
C ARG A 42 7.76 9.28 14.01
N LYS A 43 8.87 9.47 13.30
CA LYS A 43 9.22 10.75 12.70
C LYS A 43 8.08 11.08 11.74
N SER A 44 7.64 12.34 11.77
CA SER A 44 6.74 12.86 10.75
C SER A 44 7.34 12.54 9.38
N LEU A 45 6.54 11.89 8.52
CA LEU A 45 6.98 11.57 7.18
C LEU A 45 6.95 12.86 6.34
N GLY A 46 7.97 13.07 5.52
CA GLY A 46 7.89 14.09 4.48
C GLY A 46 6.79 13.77 3.46
N GLU A 47 6.36 14.77 2.71
CA GLU A 47 5.24 14.66 1.77
C GLU A 47 5.43 13.52 0.74
N TYR A 48 6.61 13.43 0.12
CA TYR A 48 6.93 12.36 -0.81
C TYR A 48 6.82 10.96 -0.16
N ALA A 49 7.29 10.82 1.08
CA ALA A 49 7.22 9.55 1.80
C ALA A 49 5.77 9.17 2.13
N LEU A 50 4.92 10.15 2.42
CA LEU A 50 3.48 9.96 2.62
C LEU A 50 2.80 9.52 1.31
N GLN A 51 3.03 10.24 0.21
CA GLN A 51 2.47 9.90 -1.11
C GLN A 51 2.92 8.50 -1.57
N LEU A 52 4.20 8.19 -1.40
CA LEU A 52 4.75 6.88 -1.71
C LEU A 52 4.09 5.79 -0.86
N ARG A 53 3.89 6.03 0.44
CA ARG A 53 3.22 5.09 1.34
C ARG A 53 1.80 4.81 0.87
N GLU A 54 1.00 5.82 0.55
CA GLU A 54 -0.39 5.62 0.09
C GLU A 54 -0.45 4.90 -1.27
N LYS A 55 0.45 5.24 -2.22
CA LYS A 55 0.58 4.50 -3.48
C LYS A 55 0.90 3.03 -3.24
N GLN A 56 1.89 2.74 -2.40
CA GLN A 56 2.30 1.37 -2.10
C GLN A 56 1.18 0.61 -1.38
N LYS A 57 0.43 1.27 -0.49
CA LYS A 57 -0.74 0.70 0.20
C LYS A 57 -1.74 0.17 -0.82
N ALA A 58 -2.21 1.02 -1.74
CA ALA A 58 -3.14 0.62 -2.82
C ALA A 58 -2.58 -0.53 -3.68
N LYS A 59 -1.32 -0.42 -4.12
CA LYS A 59 -0.67 -1.47 -4.91
C LYS A 59 -0.70 -2.84 -4.23
N TYR A 60 -0.36 -2.89 -2.93
CA TYR A 60 -0.38 -4.15 -2.18
C TYR A 60 -1.81 -4.65 -1.96
N THR A 61 -2.75 -3.78 -1.62
CA THR A 61 -4.17 -4.15 -1.40
C THR A 61 -4.75 -4.86 -2.62
N TYR A 62 -4.56 -4.30 -3.82
CA TYR A 62 -5.06 -4.89 -5.07
C TYR A 62 -4.11 -5.95 -5.67
N GLY A 63 -2.97 -6.22 -5.03
CA GLY A 63 -2.07 -7.32 -5.41
C GLY A 63 -1.39 -7.17 -6.78
N VAL A 64 -1.25 -5.95 -7.29
CA VAL A 64 -0.69 -5.65 -8.62
C VAL A 64 0.79 -5.26 -8.58
N LEU A 65 1.51 -5.44 -9.70
CA LEU A 65 2.89 -4.96 -9.81
C LEU A 65 2.95 -3.46 -10.08
N GLU A 66 4.08 -2.84 -9.77
CA GLU A 66 4.28 -1.38 -9.94
C GLU A 66 4.05 -0.93 -11.39
N ARG A 67 4.55 -1.69 -12.37
CA ARG A 67 4.37 -1.39 -13.79
C ARG A 67 2.91 -1.51 -14.23
N GLN A 68 2.16 -2.46 -13.67
CA GLN A 68 0.73 -2.63 -13.97
C GLN A 68 -0.07 -1.49 -13.35
N PHE A 69 0.14 -1.22 -12.05
CA PHE A 69 -0.47 -0.12 -11.34
C PHE A 69 -0.24 1.23 -12.05
N ARG A 70 0.99 1.48 -12.53
CA ARG A 70 1.29 2.70 -13.29
C ARG A 70 0.49 2.80 -14.58
N LYS A 71 0.38 1.71 -15.35
CA LYS A 71 -0.43 1.67 -16.57
C LYS A 71 -1.90 1.95 -16.27
N THR A 72 -2.46 1.32 -15.24
CA THR A 72 -3.84 1.53 -14.79
C THR A 72 -4.07 2.98 -14.37
N PHE A 73 -3.10 3.61 -13.70
CA PHE A 73 -3.17 5.03 -13.37
C PHE A 73 -3.14 5.94 -14.60
N ASP A 74 -2.26 5.65 -15.56
CA ASP A 74 -2.18 6.42 -16.80
C ASP A 74 -3.49 6.31 -17.60
N GLU A 75 -4.15 5.14 -17.57
CA GLU A 75 -5.48 4.91 -18.16
C GLU A 75 -6.58 5.66 -17.39
N ALA A 76 -6.63 5.53 -16.07
CA ALA A 76 -7.56 6.25 -15.19
C ALA A 76 -7.47 7.78 -15.38
N SER A 77 -6.27 8.30 -15.62
CA SER A 77 -6.03 9.73 -15.84
C SER A 77 -6.51 10.22 -17.21
N ARG A 78 -6.77 9.33 -18.18
CA ARG A 78 -7.33 9.67 -19.51
C ARG A 78 -8.85 9.63 -19.51
N MET A 79 -9.46 8.91 -18.58
CA MET A 79 -10.91 8.86 -18.41
C MET A 79 -11.45 10.19 -17.89
N LYS A 80 -12.67 10.54 -18.31
CA LYS A 80 -13.38 11.71 -17.76
C LYS A 80 -13.75 11.47 -16.30
N GLY A 81 -13.78 12.54 -15.49
CA GLY A 81 -14.14 12.49 -14.06
C GLY A 81 -12.95 12.51 -13.11
N VAL A 82 -13.18 12.08 -11.87
CA VAL A 82 -12.18 12.10 -10.79
C VAL A 82 -11.17 10.96 -10.98
N LYS A 83 -9.90 11.31 -11.18
CA LYS A 83 -8.82 10.32 -11.46
C LYS A 83 -8.69 9.24 -10.39
N GLY A 84 -8.82 9.61 -9.12
CA GLY A 84 -8.74 8.67 -8.00
C GLY A 84 -9.86 7.63 -8.03
N GLU A 85 -11.10 8.06 -8.28
CA GLU A 85 -12.24 7.15 -8.40
C GLU A 85 -12.11 6.23 -9.61
N ASN A 86 -11.69 6.77 -10.76
CA ASN A 86 -11.45 5.99 -11.96
C ASN A 86 -10.35 4.93 -11.74
N LEU A 87 -9.29 5.28 -11.02
CA LEU A 87 -8.23 4.33 -10.65
C LEU A 87 -8.79 3.18 -9.81
N ILE A 88 -9.59 3.47 -8.77
CA ILE A 88 -10.17 2.43 -7.92
C ILE A 88 -11.12 1.54 -8.72
N LYS A 89 -11.99 2.12 -9.56
CA LYS A 89 -12.88 1.36 -10.46
C LYS A 89 -12.11 0.41 -11.38
N LEU A 90 -11.00 0.86 -11.96
CA LEU A 90 -10.16 0.02 -12.83
C LEU A 90 -9.35 -1.05 -12.07
N LEU A 91 -9.09 -0.86 -10.77
CA LEU A 91 -8.40 -1.84 -9.93
C LEU A 91 -9.35 -2.89 -9.33
N GLU A 92 -10.63 -2.57 -9.21
CA GLU A 92 -11.68 -3.46 -8.70
C GLU A 92 -12.37 -4.30 -9.79
N ALA A 93 -12.28 -3.87 -11.04
CA ALA A 93 -12.79 -4.61 -12.21
C ALA A 93 -12.00 -5.90 -12.46
#